data_AF-A0A7J9GWK9-F1
#
_entry.id   AF-A0A7J9GWK9-F1
#
_cell.length_a   1.000
_cell.length_b   1.000
_cell.length_c   1.000
_cell.angle_alpha   90.00
_cell.angle_beta   90.00
_cell.angle_gamma   90.00
#
_symmetry.space_group_name_H-M   'P 1'
#
loop_
_entity.id
_entity.type
_entity.pdbx_description
1 polymer ?
#
loop_
_entity_poly.entity_id
_entity_poly.type
_entity_poly.pdbx_seq_one_letter_code
_entity_poly.pdbx_strand_id
1 'polypeptide(L)'
;YPSTGSAVLLPLKNLKVSAIEAEVLVCGGALKGSYLQSLKGTFLAALDTCARIKITDSNPEWVMGTMPLARVMGDMILLPNGNLLLINGAGPKTAGWERFEVQNPTTIPRMYHSTAVLLRDGRVLVSGSNPHTFYNFSGVLFLTKLSLETFSPAYLDAKFDNLRATIIAPKSMSGI
;
A
#
# COMPACT_ATOMS: atom_id res chain seq x y z
N TYR A 1 17.59 -2.86 8.95
CA TYR A 1 16.74 -3.96 8.46
C TYR A 1 15.28 -3.49 8.46
N PRO A 2 14.59 -3.49 7.32
CA PRO A 2 13.24 -2.95 7.21
C PRO A 2 12.18 -3.95 7.71
N SER A 3 11.73 -3.78 8.94
CA SER A 3 10.63 -4.55 9.54
C SER A 3 9.27 -3.84 9.42
N THR A 4 9.17 -2.85 8.53
CA THR A 4 8.09 -1.87 8.51
C THR A 4 6.80 -2.43 7.94
N GLY A 5 5.69 -2.17 8.64
CA GLY A 5 4.36 -2.20 8.05
C GLY A 5 4.07 -0.90 7.30
N SER A 6 2.86 -0.79 6.78
CA SER A 6 2.38 0.37 6.03
C SER A 6 1.23 1.01 6.78
N ALA A 7 1.09 2.33 6.68
CA ALA A 7 0.01 3.07 7.33
C ALA A 7 -0.59 4.11 6.40
N VAL A 8 -1.89 4.40 6.57
CA VAL A 8 -2.59 5.43 5.82
C VAL A 8 -3.67 6.08 6.67
N LEU A 9 -3.92 7.37 6.42
CA LEU A 9 -5.16 8.03 6.83
C LEU A 9 -6.27 7.65 5.85
N LEU A 10 -7.34 7.04 6.33
CA LEU A 10 -8.50 6.71 5.51
C LEU A 10 -9.23 8.00 5.04
N PRO A 11 -9.95 7.95 3.91
CA PRO A 11 -10.67 9.12 3.40
C PRO A 11 -11.55 9.77 4.45
N LEU A 12 -11.32 11.05 4.68
CA LEU A 12 -12.20 11.87 5.52
C LEU A 12 -13.56 11.97 4.84
N LYS A 13 -14.62 11.70 5.61
CA LYS A 13 -16.00 11.78 5.14
C LYS A 13 -16.70 12.97 5.78
N ASN A 14 -17.73 13.47 5.12
CA ASN A 14 -18.64 14.49 5.67
C ASN A 14 -17.96 15.79 6.13
N LEU A 15 -17.04 16.35 5.32
CA LEU A 15 -16.21 17.54 5.67
C LEU A 15 -16.96 18.83 6.08
N LYS A 16 -18.30 18.86 6.01
CA LYS A 16 -19.13 20.01 6.40
C LYS A 16 -19.59 19.97 7.86
N VAL A 17 -19.33 18.87 8.59
CA VAL A 17 -19.71 18.74 10.00
C VAL A 17 -18.67 19.40 10.91
N SER A 18 -19.08 19.78 12.12
CA SER A 18 -18.24 20.48 13.10
C SER A 18 -17.11 19.63 13.68
N ALA A 19 -17.24 18.29 13.64
CA ALA A 19 -16.23 17.35 14.11
C ALA A 19 -15.97 16.28 13.04
N ILE A 20 -14.81 16.37 12.40
CA ILE A 20 -14.42 15.45 11.32
C ILE A 20 -13.86 14.17 11.94
N GLU A 21 -14.38 13.02 11.52
CA GLU A 21 -13.83 11.71 11.91
C GLU A 21 -12.57 11.40 11.10
N ALA A 22 -11.50 11.02 11.79
CA ALA A 22 -10.26 10.58 11.19
C ALA A 22 -9.92 9.15 11.64
N GLU A 23 -9.67 8.27 10.67
CA GLU A 23 -9.30 6.87 10.91
C GLU A 23 -7.94 6.57 10.28
N VAL A 24 -7.09 5.89 11.03
CA VAL A 24 -5.80 5.38 10.54
C VAL A 24 -5.87 3.87 10.42
N LEU A 25 -5.38 3.35 9.29
CA LEU A 25 -5.20 1.92 9.07
C LEU A 25 -3.70 1.62 9.01
N VAL A 26 -3.26 0.63 9.77
CA VAL A 26 -1.89 0.10 9.79
C VAL A 26 -1.92 -1.37 9.43
N CYS A 27 -1.04 -1.83 8.54
CA CYS A 27 -1.05 -3.19 8.02
C CYS A 27 0.36 -3.77 7.88
N GLY A 28 0.49 -5.06 8.22
CA GLY A 28 1.70 -5.83 7.99
C GLY A 28 2.87 -5.48 8.91
N GLY A 29 4.09 -5.67 8.40
CA GLY A 29 5.32 -5.52 9.17
C GLY A 29 5.83 -6.86 9.72
N ALA A 30 6.94 -6.82 10.46
CA ALA A 30 7.59 -8.04 10.96
C ALA A 30 7.26 -8.30 12.43
N LEU A 31 7.25 -9.58 12.80
CA LEU A 31 7.15 -9.99 14.20
C LEU A 31 8.31 -9.41 15.03
N LYS A 32 8.04 -9.06 16.29
CA LYS A 32 9.07 -8.62 17.22
C LYS A 32 10.19 -9.68 17.31
N GLY A 33 11.44 -9.24 17.21
CA GLY A 33 12.60 -10.13 17.24
C GLY A 33 12.97 -10.75 15.89
N SER A 34 12.23 -10.49 14.81
CA SER A 34 12.57 -10.98 13.45
C SER A 34 13.98 -10.59 13.02
N TYR A 35 14.45 -9.38 13.39
CA TYR A 35 15.83 -8.96 13.12
C TYR A 35 16.86 -9.87 13.81
N LEU A 36 16.68 -10.16 15.10
CA LEU A 36 17.60 -11.03 15.83
C LEU A 36 17.60 -12.46 15.29
N GLN A 37 16.45 -12.96 14.80
CA GLN A 37 16.38 -14.28 14.16
C GLN A 37 17.05 -14.28 12.78
N SER A 38 16.97 -13.17 12.04
CA SER A 38 17.64 -13.05 10.74
C SER A 38 19.16 -13.14 10.86
N LEU A 39 19.75 -12.62 11.95
CA LEU A 39 21.18 -12.78 12.26
C LEU A 39 21.59 -14.25 12.48
N LYS A 40 20.63 -15.13 12.79
CA LYS A 40 20.81 -16.58 12.94
C LYS A 40 20.41 -17.35 11.68
N GLY A 41 20.18 -16.67 10.55
CA GLY A 41 19.74 -17.27 9.29
C GLY A 41 18.27 -17.70 9.27
N THR A 42 17.48 -17.35 10.29
CA THR A 42 16.06 -17.69 10.37
C THR A 42 15.19 -16.50 9.99
N PHE A 43 14.41 -16.63 8.92
CA PHE A 43 13.52 -15.58 8.43
C PHE A 43 12.07 -15.89 8.81
N LEU A 44 11.54 -15.12 9.76
CA LEU A 44 10.15 -15.26 10.20
C LEU A 44 9.18 -14.70 9.14
N ALA A 45 7.97 -15.27 9.09
CA ALA A 45 6.91 -14.77 8.23
C ALA A 45 6.52 -13.33 8.61
N ALA A 46 6.16 -12.53 7.60
CA ALA A 46 5.57 -11.22 7.80
C ALA A 46 4.19 -11.34 8.48
N LEU A 47 3.73 -10.24 9.07
CA LEU A 47 2.39 -10.14 9.61
C LEU A 47 1.37 -9.95 8.48
N ASP A 48 0.25 -10.63 8.60
CA ASP A 48 -0.98 -10.41 7.83
C ASP A 48 -2.00 -9.55 8.58
N THR A 49 -1.70 -9.14 9.81
CA THR A 49 -2.61 -8.32 10.61
C THR A 49 -2.70 -6.89 10.09
N CYS A 50 -3.91 -6.34 10.09
CA CYS A 50 -4.18 -4.92 10.01
C CYS A 50 -4.88 -4.45 11.28
N ALA A 51 -4.60 -3.22 11.70
CA ALA A 51 -5.23 -2.57 12.82
C ALA A 51 -5.75 -1.21 12.37
N ARG A 52 -6.99 -0.90 12.73
CA ARG A 52 -7.64 0.38 12.43
C ARG A 52 -8.00 1.08 13.72
N ILE A 53 -7.79 2.39 13.76
CA ILE A 53 -8.13 3.21 14.92
C ILE A 53 -8.78 4.51 14.45
N LYS A 54 -9.86 4.91 15.10
CA LYS A 54 -10.46 6.23 14.92
C LYS A 54 -9.78 7.18 15.91
N ILE A 55 -8.83 7.97 15.42
CA ILE A 55 -7.95 8.81 16.26
C ILE A 55 -8.66 10.03 16.86
N THR A 56 -9.84 10.35 16.34
CA THR A 56 -10.69 11.46 16.80
C THR A 56 -11.68 11.05 17.87
N ASP A 57 -11.77 9.76 18.22
CA ASP A 57 -12.62 9.31 19.32
C ASP A 57 -12.03 9.73 20.66
N SER A 58 -12.90 10.04 21.62
CA SER A 58 -12.52 10.40 22.99
C SER A 58 -11.84 9.25 23.74
N ASN A 59 -12.15 8.01 23.38
CA ASN A 59 -11.46 6.81 23.83
C ASN A 59 -11.18 5.91 22.60
N PRO A 60 -10.05 6.12 21.90
CA PRO A 60 -9.80 5.48 20.63
C PRO A 60 -9.37 4.02 20.81
N GLU A 61 -10.07 3.10 20.16
CA GLU A 61 -9.84 1.66 20.25
C GLU A 61 -9.33 1.07 18.93
N TRP A 62 -8.45 0.06 19.03
CA TRP A 62 -7.95 -0.67 17.86
C TRP A 62 -8.92 -1.77 17.44
N VAL A 63 -9.34 -1.72 16.18
CA VAL A 63 -10.10 -2.78 15.52
C VAL A 63 -9.16 -3.59 14.64
N MET A 64 -8.96 -4.85 15.00
CA MET A 64 -8.07 -5.77 14.28
C MET A 64 -8.78 -6.42 13.08
N GLY A 65 -7.99 -6.75 12.06
CA GLY A 65 -8.39 -7.56 10.92
C GLY A 65 -7.18 -8.25 10.29
N THR A 66 -7.41 -9.07 9.27
CA THR A 66 -6.34 -9.79 8.56
C THR A 66 -6.39 -9.50 7.06
N MET A 67 -5.22 -9.49 6.43
CA MET A 67 -5.03 -9.35 4.99
C MET A 67 -4.93 -10.72 4.32
N PRO A 68 -5.37 -10.82 3.06
CA PRO A 68 -5.14 -11.99 2.19
C PRO A 68 -3.70 -12.43 2.12
N LEU A 69 -2.75 -11.48 2.13
CA LEU A 69 -1.33 -11.73 1.95
C LEU A 69 -0.56 -10.95 2.99
N ALA A 70 0.22 -11.67 3.81
CA ALA A 70 1.17 -11.07 4.73
C ALA A 70 2.21 -10.26 3.96
N ARG A 71 2.61 -9.09 4.48
CA ARG A 71 3.72 -8.33 3.87
C ARG A 71 4.46 -7.41 4.82
N VAL A 72 5.75 -7.27 4.58
CA VAL A 72 6.62 -6.19 5.08
C VAL A 72 7.02 -5.28 3.92
N MET A 73 7.35 -4.02 4.20
CA MET A 73 7.78 -3.05 3.17
C MET A 73 6.75 -2.81 2.07
N GLY A 74 5.46 -2.87 2.41
CA GLY A 74 4.40 -2.47 1.49
C GLY A 74 4.30 -0.95 1.38
N ASP A 75 3.60 -0.50 0.33
CA ASP A 75 3.13 0.86 0.16
C ASP A 75 1.58 0.87 0.18
N MET A 76 1.00 1.87 0.82
CA MET A 76 -0.46 2.07 0.87
C MET A 76 -0.82 3.38 0.18
N ILE A 77 -1.61 3.29 -0.89
CA ILE A 77 -1.95 4.44 -1.75
C ILE A 77 -3.47 4.58 -1.82
N LEU A 78 -3.97 5.76 -1.46
CA LEU A 78 -5.38 6.08 -1.66
C LEU A 78 -5.65 6.30 -3.15
N LEU A 79 -6.67 5.62 -3.68
CA LEU A 79 -7.09 5.74 -5.07
C LEU A 79 -8.23 6.76 -5.23
N PRO A 80 -8.45 7.34 -6.43
CA PRO A 80 -9.48 8.35 -6.67
C PRO A 80 -10.92 7.90 -6.39
N ASN A 81 -11.17 6.58 -6.40
CA ASN A 81 -12.48 6.02 -6.08
C ASN A 81 -12.70 5.79 -4.58
N GLY A 82 -11.77 6.23 -3.72
CA GLY A 82 -11.83 6.05 -2.27
C GLY A 82 -11.36 4.68 -1.77
N ASN A 83 -11.01 3.75 -2.68
CA ASN A 83 -10.37 2.50 -2.30
C ASN A 83 -8.90 2.72 -1.96
N LEU A 84 -8.35 1.77 -1.23
CA LEU A 84 -6.96 1.77 -0.80
C LEU A 84 -6.22 0.62 -1.48
N LEU A 85 -5.14 0.95 -2.18
CA LEU A 85 -4.23 -0.04 -2.75
C LEU A 85 -3.10 -0.31 -1.77
N LEU A 86 -2.95 -1.58 -1.38
CA LEU A 86 -1.74 -2.07 -0.72
C LEU A 86 -0.89 -2.85 -1.73
N ILE A 87 0.30 -2.33 -2.06
CA ILE A 87 1.20 -2.86 -3.09
C ILE A 87 2.62 -3.03 -2.54
N ASN A 88 3.51 -3.67 -3.29
CA ASN A 88 4.90 -3.95 -2.90
C ASN A 88 5.03 -4.85 -1.64
N GLY A 89 6.27 -5.15 -1.27
CA GLY A 89 6.62 -5.96 -0.11
C GLY A 89 6.68 -7.46 -0.39
N ALA A 90 7.05 -8.22 0.64
CA ALA A 90 7.00 -9.68 0.62
C ALA A 90 6.38 -10.25 1.89
N GLY A 91 5.71 -11.38 1.72
CA GLY A 91 5.39 -12.30 2.78
C GLY A 91 4.83 -13.60 2.20
N PRO A 92 5.19 -14.76 2.75
CA PRO A 92 4.51 -16.01 2.43
C PRO A 92 3.22 -16.08 3.23
N LYS A 93 2.07 -16.24 2.55
CA LYS A 93 0.79 -16.82 3.02
C LYS A 93 -0.38 -16.28 2.19
N THR A 94 -1.44 -17.07 2.08
CA THR A 94 -2.76 -16.72 1.53
C THR A 94 -3.84 -16.99 2.57
N ALA A 95 -4.55 -15.95 3.06
CA ALA A 95 -5.72 -16.09 3.94
C ALA A 95 -6.65 -14.85 3.85
N GLY A 96 -7.78 -14.96 3.15
CA GLY A 96 -8.68 -13.83 2.85
C GLY A 96 -9.70 -13.49 3.95
N TRP A 97 -10.05 -12.20 4.00
CA TRP A 97 -11.16 -11.60 4.77
C TRP A 97 -12.03 -10.81 3.76
N GLU A 98 -13.35 -10.74 3.95
CA GLU A 98 -14.34 -10.25 2.95
C GLU A 98 -14.13 -8.81 2.42
N ARG A 99 -13.24 -8.01 3.03
CA ARG A 99 -12.99 -6.60 2.67
C ARG A 99 -11.79 -6.38 1.75
N PHE A 100 -10.97 -7.40 1.51
CA PHE A 100 -9.78 -7.29 0.68
C PHE A 100 -9.94 -8.09 -0.60
N GLU A 101 -9.57 -7.48 -1.73
CA GLU A 101 -9.54 -8.13 -3.03
C GLU A 101 -8.08 -8.27 -3.50
N VAL A 102 -7.68 -9.49 -3.86
CA VAL A 102 -6.35 -9.75 -4.43
C VAL A 102 -6.35 -9.33 -5.89
N GLN A 103 -5.42 -8.45 -6.26
CA GLN A 103 -5.22 -8.00 -7.63
C GLN A 103 -4.22 -8.90 -8.38
N ASN A 104 -4.17 -8.78 -9.70
CA ASN A 104 -3.21 -9.51 -10.54
C ASN A 104 -1.76 -9.22 -10.09
N PRO A 105 -0.94 -10.26 -9.84
CA PRO A 105 0.43 -10.07 -9.36
C PRO A 105 1.37 -9.62 -10.49
N THR A 106 2.45 -8.92 -10.12
CA THR A 106 3.63 -8.72 -10.99
C THR A 106 4.66 -9.82 -10.77
N THR A 107 5.52 -10.06 -11.77
CA THR A 107 6.70 -10.93 -11.67
C THR A 107 7.96 -10.19 -11.19
N ILE A 108 7.88 -8.87 -10.98
CA ILE A 108 9.01 -8.07 -10.48
C ILE A 108 8.86 -7.86 -8.96
N PRO A 109 9.75 -8.43 -8.13
CA PRO A 109 9.71 -8.20 -6.69
C PRO A 109 10.07 -6.74 -6.38
N ARG A 110 9.21 -6.06 -5.62
CA ARG A 110 9.38 -4.67 -5.16
C ARG A 110 9.51 -4.68 -3.63
N MET A 111 10.75 -4.61 -3.17
CA MET A 111 11.15 -4.86 -1.78
C MET A 111 11.79 -3.62 -1.15
N TYR A 112 12.82 -3.77 -0.32
CA TYR A 112 13.53 -2.63 0.27
C TYR A 112 13.98 -1.62 -0.78
N HIS A 113 13.75 -0.34 -0.51
CA HIS A 113 13.90 0.77 -1.45
C HIS A 113 12.97 0.72 -2.68
N SER A 114 11.82 0.04 -2.61
CA SER A 114 10.71 0.30 -3.53
C SER A 114 9.88 1.49 -3.07
N THR A 115 9.12 2.05 -4.00
CA THR A 115 8.08 3.05 -3.71
C THR A 115 6.95 2.93 -4.71
N ALA A 116 5.76 3.40 -4.33
CA ALA A 116 4.61 3.55 -5.20
C ALA A 116 4.01 4.96 -5.08
N VAL A 117 3.50 5.50 -6.17
CA VAL A 117 2.84 6.82 -6.20
C VAL A 117 1.66 6.82 -7.17
N LEU A 118 0.58 7.52 -6.79
CA LEU A 118 -0.57 7.75 -7.66
C LEU A 118 -0.22 8.76 -8.76
N LEU A 119 -0.49 8.40 -10.02
CA LEU A 119 -0.36 9.27 -11.17
C LEU A 119 -1.67 10.05 -11.42
N ARG A 120 -1.56 11.19 -12.11
CA ARG A 120 -2.70 12.06 -12.43
C ARG A 120 -3.76 11.39 -13.31
N ASP A 121 -3.37 10.39 -14.09
CA ASP A 121 -4.28 9.60 -14.93
C ASP A 121 -4.97 8.46 -14.16
N GLY A 122 -4.75 8.37 -12.84
CA GLY A 122 -5.34 7.37 -11.96
C GLY A 122 -4.61 6.03 -11.90
N ARG A 123 -3.51 5.85 -12.65
CA ARG A 123 -2.63 4.68 -12.52
C ARG A 123 -1.71 4.82 -11.30
N VAL A 124 -1.09 3.73 -10.86
CA VAL A 124 -0.08 3.75 -9.79
C VAL A 124 1.28 3.40 -10.39
N LEU A 125 2.24 4.32 -10.30
CA LEU A 125 3.62 4.09 -10.70
C LEU A 125 4.37 3.40 -9.56
N VAL A 126 5.09 2.34 -9.89
CA VAL A 126 5.87 1.53 -8.96
C VAL A 126 7.33 1.54 -9.40
N SER A 127 8.24 1.84 -8.47
CA SER A 127 9.66 2.04 -8.75
C SER A 127 10.56 1.29 -7.77
N GLY A 128 11.81 1.08 -8.18
CA GLY A 128 12.87 0.51 -7.37
C GLY A 128 12.75 -0.99 -7.16
N SER A 129 13.83 -1.62 -6.76
CA SER A 129 14.10 -1.90 -5.35
C SER A 129 15.59 -2.23 -5.28
N ASN A 130 16.24 -1.93 -4.18
CA ASN A 130 17.63 -2.30 -3.99
C ASN A 130 17.79 -2.96 -2.61
N PRO A 131 17.52 -4.27 -2.52
CA PRO A 131 17.62 -5.00 -1.25
C PRO A 131 19.07 -5.24 -0.80
N HIS A 132 20.05 -4.86 -1.62
CA HIS A 132 21.48 -5.09 -1.39
C HIS A 132 22.21 -3.81 -0.97
N THR A 133 23.34 -3.98 -0.29
CA THR A 133 24.26 -2.88 0.05
C THR A 133 24.84 -2.21 -1.20
N PHE A 134 25.07 -2.98 -2.26
CA PHE A 134 25.56 -2.52 -3.57
C PHE A 134 24.56 -2.83 -4.67
N TYR A 135 24.66 -2.17 -5.81
CA TYR A 135 23.86 -2.54 -6.98
C TYR A 135 24.31 -3.88 -7.54
N ASN A 136 23.43 -4.88 -7.39
CA ASN A 136 23.67 -6.23 -7.84
C ASN A 136 22.56 -6.69 -8.78
N PHE A 137 22.93 -6.93 -10.04
CA PHE A 137 22.00 -7.24 -11.13
C PHE A 137 22.02 -8.70 -11.59
N SER A 138 22.90 -9.55 -11.03
CA SER A 138 23.01 -10.96 -11.43
C SER A 138 23.43 -11.86 -10.27
N GLY A 139 23.13 -13.17 -10.36
CA GLY A 139 23.59 -14.15 -9.37
C GLY A 139 23.00 -14.02 -7.95
N VAL A 140 21.91 -13.27 -7.77
CA VAL A 140 21.20 -13.11 -6.49
C VAL A 140 19.69 -13.29 -6.64
N LEU A 141 19.03 -13.75 -5.58
CA LEU A 141 17.59 -14.07 -5.60
C LEU A 141 16.71 -12.85 -5.90
N PHE A 142 17.01 -11.71 -5.27
CA PHE A 142 16.30 -10.45 -5.48
C PHE A 142 17.25 -9.42 -6.07
N LEU A 143 17.19 -9.22 -7.38
CA LEU A 143 18.07 -8.28 -8.08
C LEU A 143 17.77 -6.83 -7.71
N THR A 144 18.77 -5.96 -7.81
CA THR A 144 18.54 -4.51 -7.92
C THR A 144 17.66 -4.22 -9.14
N LYS A 145 16.59 -3.46 -8.95
CA LYS A 145 15.68 -3.03 -10.02
C LYS A 145 15.75 -1.52 -10.19
N LEU A 146 16.21 -1.10 -11.37
CA LEU A 146 16.19 0.29 -11.84
C LEU A 146 15.05 0.54 -12.84
N SER A 147 14.05 -0.33 -12.84
CA SER A 147 12.89 -0.24 -13.73
C SER A 147 11.67 0.36 -13.05
N LEU A 148 10.74 0.85 -13.85
CA LEU A 148 9.42 1.30 -13.46
C LEU A 148 8.36 0.34 -14.00
N GLU A 149 7.27 0.18 -13.27
CA GLU A 149 6.04 -0.48 -13.75
C GLU A 149 4.84 0.39 -13.37
N THR A 150 3.76 0.28 -14.12
CA THR A 150 2.50 0.94 -13.78
C THR A 150 1.43 -0.10 -13.51
N PHE A 151 0.81 -0.04 -12.34
CA PHE A 151 -0.43 -0.74 -12.05
C PHE A 151 -1.62 0.08 -12.57
N SER A 152 -2.52 -0.57 -13.31
CA SER A 152 -3.75 0.03 -13.83
C SER A 152 -4.95 -0.55 -13.09
N PRO A 153 -5.58 0.21 -12.17
CA PRO A 153 -6.72 -0.29 -11.40
C PRO A 153 -7.95 -0.58 -12.26
N ALA A 154 -8.86 -1.42 -11.77
CA ALA A 154 -10.05 -1.86 -12.51
C ALA A 154 -10.97 -0.72 -12.97
N TYR A 155 -11.01 0.42 -12.25
CA TYR A 155 -11.77 1.60 -12.69
C TYR A 155 -11.19 2.26 -13.95
N LEU A 156 -9.99 1.86 -14.39
CA LEU A 156 -9.40 2.26 -15.66
C LEU A 156 -9.60 1.23 -16.79
N ASP A 157 -10.44 0.21 -16.61
CA ASP A 157 -10.81 -0.71 -17.69
C ASP A 157 -11.55 0.04 -18.82
N ALA A 158 -11.26 -0.33 -20.08
CA ALA A 158 -11.82 0.30 -21.26
C ALA A 158 -13.36 0.26 -21.29
N LYS A 159 -13.98 -0.74 -20.65
CA LYS A 159 -15.45 -0.82 -20.53
C LYS A 159 -16.08 0.34 -19.74
N PHE A 160 -15.27 1.08 -18.98
CA PHE A 160 -15.70 2.25 -18.21
C PHE A 160 -15.31 3.58 -18.87
N ASP A 161 -14.76 3.56 -20.08
CA ASP A 161 -14.29 4.78 -20.76
C ASP A 161 -15.43 5.79 -20.97
N ASN A 162 -16.65 5.32 -21.21
CA ASN A 162 -17.85 6.16 -21.30
C ASN A 162 -18.31 6.77 -19.96
N LEU A 163 -17.81 6.28 -18.82
CA LEU A 163 -18.11 6.79 -17.48
C LEU A 163 -17.05 7.75 -16.95
N ARG A 164 -15.90 7.88 -17.64
CA ARG A 164 -14.82 8.76 -17.19
C ARG A 164 -15.22 10.21 -17.37
N ALA A 165 -15.28 10.93 -16.26
CA ALA A 165 -15.51 12.36 -16.30
C ALA A 165 -14.32 13.08 -16.95
N THR A 166 -14.62 13.97 -17.90
CA THR A 166 -13.64 14.92 -18.45
C THR A 166 -13.81 16.26 -17.75
N ILE A 167 -12.72 16.82 -17.24
CA ILE A 167 -12.73 18.17 -16.66
C ILE A 167 -12.71 19.16 -17.84
N ILE A 168 -13.88 19.74 -18.17
CA ILE A 168 -14.04 20.64 -19.33
C ILE A 168 -13.48 22.05 -19.04
N ALA A 169 -13.44 22.44 -17.76
CA ALA A 169 -12.76 23.66 -17.30
C ALA A 169 -12.51 23.57 -15.78
N PRO A 170 -11.41 24.13 -15.24
CA PRO A 170 -11.41 24.49 -13.83
C PRO A 170 -12.46 25.60 -13.64
N LYS A 171 -13.42 25.42 -12.72
CA LYS A 171 -14.11 26.60 -12.18
C LYS A 171 -13.02 27.46 -11.56
N SER A 172 -12.81 28.69 -12.06
CA SER A 172 -11.83 29.56 -11.44
C SER A 172 -12.20 29.71 -9.96
N MET A 173 -11.31 29.29 -9.07
CA MET A 173 -11.37 29.72 -7.68
C MET A 173 -10.78 31.14 -7.65
N SER A 174 -11.56 32.09 -8.17
CA SER A 174 -11.33 33.50 -7.91
C SER A 174 -11.96 33.80 -6.55
N GLY A 175 -11.17 33.67 -5.48
CA GLY A 175 -11.63 33.97 -4.13
C GLY A 175 -10.87 33.23 -3.03
N ILE A 176 -9.58 33.51 -2.90
CA ILE A 176 -8.89 33.56 -1.59
C ILE A 176 -8.23 34.93 -1.55
#